data_AF-A0AAD2Q4P0-F1
#
_entry.id   AF-A0AAD2Q4P0-F1
#
_cell.length_a   1.000
_cell.length_b   1.000
_cell.length_c   1.000
_cell.angle_alpha   90.00
_cell.angle_beta   90.00
_cell.angle_gamma   90.00
#
_symmetry.space_group_name_H-M   'P 1'
#
loop_
_entity.id
_entity.type
_entity.pdbx_description
1 polymer ?
#
loop_
_entity_poly.entity_id
_entity_poly.type
_entity_poly.pdbx_seq_one_letter_code
_entity_poly.pdbx_strand_id
1 'polypeptide(L)'
;MVSDMTRMFQSLRVPSYTSMSGRPAQTTGPLQLRQAPPAAPAPLRSQPFQTRSPRPPQMGGDYVPTSEELAQLRMILEQVIRVAQPDTPEGRATYAGQVAKWQNNNNATQAAGMLRIESTGFPLKPGTVIPGSGECWRCGMPGHRGRECVSPVPDEERRFRTVCDRWLCPRRAPAPAMPPITPVNNVGTWFNVAPVPGAPGLEASDWYEIGQPTEEQEQDFRAGQT
;
A
#
# COMPACT_ATOMS: atom_id res chain seq x y z
N MET A 1 -13.28 19.57 38.68
CA MET A 1 -14.29 20.20 37.80
C MET A 1 -14.38 19.35 36.56
N VAL A 2 -15.23 18.33 36.61
CA VAL A 2 -15.45 17.32 35.57
C VAL A 2 -16.93 17.43 35.24
N SER A 3 -17.26 18.04 34.11
CA SER A 3 -18.66 18.21 33.69
C SER A 3 -18.80 17.98 32.19
N ASP A 4 -19.64 17.00 31.90
CA ASP A 4 -20.59 16.97 30.77
C ASP A 4 -20.08 17.20 29.35
N MET A 5 -19.74 16.11 28.67
CA MET A 5 -19.85 15.99 27.20
C MET A 5 -20.70 14.78 26.78
N THR A 6 -21.69 14.40 27.59
CA THR A 6 -22.63 13.31 27.28
C THR A 6 -24.00 13.89 26.90
N ARG A 7 -24.16 14.35 25.65
CA ARG A 7 -25.45 14.38 24.92
C ARG A 7 -25.34 15.14 23.59
N MET A 8 -24.96 14.46 22.51
CA MET A 8 -25.36 14.83 21.14
C MET A 8 -25.45 13.59 20.23
N PHE A 9 -26.21 12.57 20.66
CA PHE A 9 -26.72 11.53 19.77
C PHE A 9 -28.24 11.58 19.79
N GLN A 10 -28.82 12.43 18.95
CA GLN A 10 -30.23 12.36 18.59
C GLN A 10 -30.36 12.36 17.07
N SER A 11 -31.13 11.37 16.60
CA SER A 11 -31.80 11.30 15.29
C SER A 11 -30.97 10.86 14.08
N LEU A 12 -30.58 9.58 14.06
CA LEU A 12 -30.51 8.85 12.79
C LEU A 12 -31.85 8.12 12.58
N ARG A 13 -32.74 8.76 11.80
CA ARG A 13 -33.89 8.07 11.22
C ARG A 13 -33.36 7.11 10.16
N VAL A 14 -33.53 5.82 10.41
CA VAL A 14 -33.26 4.77 9.42
C VAL A 14 -34.35 4.87 8.34
N PRO A 15 -34.02 5.07 7.05
CA PRO A 15 -35.01 4.91 5.99
C PRO A 15 -35.37 3.42 5.87
N SER A 16 -36.62 3.10 6.19
CA SER A 16 -37.25 1.81 5.90
C SER A 16 -37.19 1.55 4.40
N TYR A 17 -36.41 0.55 3.99
CA TYR A 17 -36.39 0.08 2.60
C TYR A 17 -37.67 -0.70 2.34
N THR A 18 -38.58 -0.07 1.60
CA THR A 18 -39.78 -0.71 1.06
C THR A 18 -39.35 -1.81 0.10
N SER A 19 -39.63 -3.05 0.48
CA SER A 19 -39.59 -4.23 -0.36
C SER A 19 -40.51 -4.03 -1.58
N MET A 20 -39.92 -3.86 -2.76
CA MET A 20 -40.64 -3.91 -4.04
C MET A 20 -40.38 -5.27 -4.68
N SER A 21 -41.21 -6.24 -4.29
CA SER A 21 -41.45 -7.47 -5.02
C SER A 21 -42.11 -7.14 -6.36
N GLY A 22 -41.58 -7.68 -7.46
CA GLY A 22 -42.31 -7.75 -8.73
C GLY A 22 -41.48 -7.39 -9.96
N ARG A 23 -40.73 -8.36 -10.49
CA ARG A 23 -40.38 -8.36 -11.92
C ARG A 23 -41.12 -9.51 -12.60
N PRO A 24 -42.05 -9.23 -13.53
CA PRO A 24 -42.66 -10.27 -14.35
C PRO A 24 -41.64 -10.87 -15.32
N ALA A 25 -41.78 -12.17 -15.54
CA ALA A 25 -41.04 -12.96 -16.50
C ALA A 25 -41.17 -12.36 -17.92
N GLN A 26 -40.04 -12.06 -18.56
CA GLN A 26 -40.04 -11.73 -19.97
C GLN A 26 -39.87 -13.00 -20.80
N THR A 27 -40.93 -13.22 -21.58
CA THR A 27 -41.15 -14.20 -22.63
C THR A 27 -39.96 -14.39 -23.56
N THR A 28 -39.58 -15.65 -23.71
CA THR A 28 -38.72 -16.21 -24.74
C THR A 28 -39.33 -16.01 -26.13
N GLY A 29 -38.73 -15.13 -26.93
CA GLY A 29 -38.99 -15.04 -28.38
C GLY A 29 -38.05 -15.95 -29.18
N PRO A 30 -38.50 -16.51 -30.32
CA PRO A 30 -37.70 -17.42 -31.12
C PRO A 30 -36.53 -16.73 -31.84
N LEU A 31 -35.39 -17.42 -31.82
CA LEU A 31 -34.16 -17.10 -32.55
C LEU A 31 -34.43 -17.07 -34.07
N GLN A 32 -34.54 -15.89 -34.66
CA GLN A 32 -34.37 -15.74 -36.11
C GLN A 32 -32.88 -15.75 -36.46
N LEU A 33 -32.47 -16.82 -37.12
CA LEU A 33 -31.15 -17.00 -37.73
C LEU A 33 -31.04 -16.06 -38.95
N ARG A 34 -30.64 -14.81 -38.72
CA ARG A 34 -30.30 -13.87 -39.80
C ARG A 34 -28.89 -14.20 -40.30
N GLN A 35 -28.81 -14.77 -41.50
CA GLN A 35 -27.56 -14.88 -42.26
C GLN A 35 -27.02 -13.48 -42.58
N ALA A 36 -25.80 -13.21 -42.15
CA ALA A 36 -25.09 -11.98 -42.45
C ALA A 36 -24.51 -12.05 -43.88
N PRO A 37 -24.63 -10.99 -44.69
CA PRO A 37 -23.99 -10.92 -46.00
C PRO A 37 -22.45 -10.82 -45.87
N PRO A 38 -21.69 -11.23 -46.89
CA PRO A 38 -20.23 -11.13 -46.89
C PRO A 38 -19.78 -9.68 -46.76
N ALA A 39 -19.00 -9.40 -45.72
CA ALA A 39 -18.50 -8.08 -45.39
C ALA A 39 -17.56 -7.55 -46.48
N ALA A 40 -17.91 -6.40 -47.07
CA ALA A 40 -16.99 -5.59 -47.84
C ALA A 40 -15.84 -5.09 -46.93
N PRO A 41 -14.62 -4.91 -47.46
CA PRO A 41 -13.50 -4.38 -46.69
C PRO A 41 -13.83 -2.97 -46.19
N ALA A 42 -13.87 -2.81 -44.87
CA ALA A 42 -14.15 -1.53 -44.24
C ALA A 42 -13.09 -0.49 -44.66
N PRO A 43 -13.48 0.74 -45.03
CA PRO A 43 -12.52 1.80 -45.29
C PRO A 43 -11.69 2.05 -44.02
N LEU A 44 -10.39 2.26 -44.20
CA LEU A 44 -9.46 2.72 -43.16
C LEU A 44 -9.99 4.05 -42.61
N ARG A 45 -10.82 3.95 -41.56
CA ARG A 45 -11.38 5.09 -40.85
C ARG A 45 -10.22 5.72 -40.09
N SER A 46 -9.64 6.76 -40.67
CA SER A 46 -8.73 7.68 -40.03
C SER A 46 -9.36 8.15 -38.73
N GLN A 47 -8.98 7.50 -37.62
CA GLN A 47 -9.38 7.90 -36.29
C GLN A 47 -8.87 9.33 -36.13
N PRO A 48 -9.73 10.35 -35.97
CA PRO A 48 -9.25 11.67 -35.58
C PRO A 48 -8.45 11.46 -34.31
N PHE A 49 -7.25 12.05 -34.26
CA PHE A 49 -6.42 12.06 -33.05
C PHE A 49 -7.32 12.39 -31.87
N GLN A 50 -7.69 11.36 -31.09
CA GLN A 50 -8.38 11.60 -29.85
C GLN A 50 -7.35 12.32 -29.00
N THR A 51 -7.55 13.63 -28.86
CA THR A 51 -6.88 14.49 -27.90
C THR A 51 -7.04 13.76 -26.57
N ARG A 52 -6.00 13.01 -26.20
CA ARG A 52 -5.93 12.32 -24.92
C ARG A 52 -6.22 13.39 -23.90
N SER A 53 -7.32 13.25 -23.16
CA SER A 53 -7.65 14.15 -22.06
C SER A 53 -6.37 14.41 -21.28
N PRO A 54 -6.04 15.68 -20.99
CA PRO A 54 -4.78 16.03 -20.36
C PRO A 54 -4.60 15.12 -19.16
N ARG A 55 -3.53 14.32 -19.22
CA ARG A 55 -3.16 13.43 -18.12
C ARG A 55 -3.09 14.35 -16.90
N PRO A 56 -3.84 14.09 -15.81
CA PRO A 56 -3.70 14.89 -14.60
C PRO A 56 -2.21 14.93 -14.28
N PRO A 57 -1.67 16.09 -13.85
CA PRO A 57 -0.24 16.25 -13.63
C PRO A 57 0.22 15.08 -12.77
N GLN A 58 0.91 14.12 -13.42
CA GLN A 58 1.70 13.19 -12.66
C GLN A 58 2.68 14.09 -11.95
N MET A 59 2.83 13.96 -10.63
CA MET A 59 3.96 14.56 -9.92
C MET A 59 5.22 14.12 -10.69
N GLY A 60 5.64 14.98 -11.59
CA GLY A 60 6.62 14.74 -12.62
C GLY A 60 7.88 15.45 -12.20
N GLY A 61 9.01 14.77 -12.39
CA GLY A 61 10.33 15.32 -12.11
C GLY A 61 10.81 14.89 -10.73
N ASP A 62 10.68 15.77 -9.74
CA ASP A 62 11.74 15.85 -8.72
C ASP A 62 11.22 15.93 -7.28
N TYR A 63 9.93 15.65 -7.04
CA TYR A 63 9.43 15.66 -5.67
C TYR A 63 10.11 14.54 -4.86
N VAL A 64 10.91 14.95 -3.89
CA VAL A 64 11.52 14.11 -2.86
C VAL A 64 10.87 14.50 -1.54
N PRO A 65 10.17 13.57 -0.85
CA PRO A 65 9.59 13.86 0.46
C PRO A 65 10.66 14.28 1.45
N THR A 66 10.34 15.26 2.28
CA THR A 66 11.19 15.66 3.40
C THR A 66 11.29 14.53 4.44
N SER A 67 12.30 14.59 5.32
CA SER A 67 12.43 13.61 6.41
C SER A 67 11.20 13.58 7.33
N GLU A 68 10.53 14.73 7.51
CA GLU A 68 9.30 14.84 8.30
C GLU A 68 8.12 14.16 7.61
N GLU A 69 7.95 14.38 6.30
CA GLU A 69 6.91 13.71 5.51
C GLU A 69 7.10 12.19 5.48
N LEU A 70 8.35 11.70 5.43
CA LEU A 70 8.65 10.27 5.54
C LEU A 70 8.31 9.71 6.93
N ALA A 71 8.60 10.46 8.00
CA ALA A 71 8.23 10.06 9.36
C ALA A 71 6.71 10.00 9.52
N GLN A 72 5.98 10.99 8.99
CA GLN A 72 4.53 11.00 8.97
C GLN A 72 3.96 9.80 8.19
N LEU A 73 4.53 9.49 7.02
CA LEU A 73 4.10 8.34 6.23
C LEU A 73 4.31 7.01 6.97
N ARG A 74 5.40 6.87 7.74
CA ARG A 74 5.63 5.69 8.60
C ARG A 74 4.58 5.57 9.70
N MET A 75 4.26 6.68 10.38
CA MET A 75 3.21 6.72 11.41
C MET A 75 1.84 6.33 10.84
N ILE A 76 1.51 6.83 9.64
CA ILE A 76 0.26 6.48 8.95
C ILE A 76 0.24 5.00 8.58
N LEU A 77 1.34 4.47 8.05
CA LEU A 77 1.45 3.06 7.72
C LEU A 77 1.26 2.19 8.98
N GLU A 78 1.92 2.51 10.09
CA GLU A 78 1.75 1.78 11.35
C GLU A 78 0.30 1.81 11.83
N GLN A 79 -0.34 2.98 11.79
CA GLN A 79 -1.75 3.12 12.16
C GLN A 79 -2.67 2.28 11.28
N VAL A 80 -2.41 2.25 9.97
CA VAL A 80 -3.17 1.44 9.00
C VAL A 80 -2.98 -0.06 9.26
N ILE A 81 -1.75 -0.51 9.55
CA ILE A 81 -1.45 -1.91 9.91
C ILE A 81 -2.18 -2.30 11.20
N ARG A 82 -2.15 -1.43 12.22
CA ARG A 82 -2.80 -1.69 13.53
C ARG A 82 -4.30 -1.95 13.42
N VAL A 83 -4.99 -1.29 12.48
CA VAL A 83 -6.44 -1.45 12.27
C VAL A 83 -6.80 -2.44 11.15
N ALA A 84 -5.80 -3.05 10.51
CA ALA A 84 -6.00 -4.03 9.45
C ALA A 84 -6.79 -5.24 9.97
N GLN A 85 -7.67 -5.76 9.13
CA GLN A 85 -8.59 -6.83 9.50
C GLN A 85 -8.13 -8.18 8.94
N PRO A 86 -8.32 -9.29 9.67
CA PRO A 86 -8.07 -10.62 9.14
C PRO A 86 -9.04 -10.94 7.99
N ASP A 87 -8.66 -11.88 7.11
CA ASP A 87 -9.53 -12.30 5.99
C ASP A 87 -10.66 -13.24 6.42
N THR A 88 -11.47 -12.77 7.35
CA THR A 88 -12.72 -13.43 7.78
C THR A 88 -13.92 -12.66 7.24
N PRO A 89 -15.12 -13.27 7.17
CA PRO A 89 -16.35 -12.56 6.81
C PRO A 89 -16.58 -11.30 7.67
N GLU A 90 -16.31 -11.37 8.97
CA GLU A 90 -16.44 -10.29 9.94
C GLU A 90 -15.39 -9.19 9.70
N GLY A 91 -14.15 -9.59 9.38
CA GLY A 91 -13.07 -8.67 9.02
C GLY A 91 -13.39 -7.90 7.74
N ARG A 92 -14.00 -8.56 6.74
CA ARG A 92 -14.47 -7.91 5.50
C ARG A 92 -15.62 -6.93 5.75
N ALA A 93 -16.55 -7.26 6.63
CA ALA A 93 -17.62 -6.33 7.04
C ALA A 93 -17.05 -5.10 7.76
N THR A 94 -16.10 -5.31 8.68
CA THR A 94 -15.42 -4.23 9.41
C THR A 94 -14.63 -3.34 8.44
N TYR A 95 -13.87 -3.93 7.52
CA TYR A 95 -13.15 -3.21 6.46
C TYR A 95 -14.10 -2.34 5.63
N ALA A 96 -15.27 -2.85 5.22
CA ALA A 96 -16.24 -2.05 4.48
C ALA A 96 -16.69 -0.81 5.27
N GLY A 97 -16.89 -0.95 6.60
CA GLY A 97 -17.18 0.18 7.49
C GLY A 97 -16.01 1.17 7.60
N GLN A 98 -14.77 0.69 7.66
CA GLN A 98 -13.57 1.53 7.67
C GLN A 98 -13.43 2.33 6.37
N VAL A 99 -13.66 1.71 5.22
CA VAL A 99 -13.63 2.38 3.91
C VAL A 99 -14.71 3.45 3.83
N ALA A 100 -15.95 3.14 4.24
CA ALA A 100 -17.03 4.12 4.25
C ALA A 100 -16.72 5.32 5.17
N LYS A 101 -16.18 5.07 6.37
CA LYS A 101 -15.74 6.12 7.29
C LYS A 101 -14.62 6.97 6.67
N TRP A 102 -13.63 6.34 6.06
CA TRP A 102 -12.53 7.04 5.39
C TRP A 102 -13.06 7.91 4.24
N GLN A 103 -13.98 7.39 3.42
CA GLN A 103 -14.59 8.14 2.33
C GLN A 103 -15.35 9.36 2.84
N ASN A 104 -16.17 9.20 3.89
CA ASN A 104 -16.91 10.32 4.49
C ASN A 104 -15.99 11.42 5.03
N ASN A 105 -14.81 11.05 5.56
CA ASN A 105 -13.85 12.02 6.08
C ASN A 105 -13.05 12.73 4.98
N ASN A 106 -12.93 12.13 3.80
CA ASN A 106 -12.02 12.59 2.73
C ASN A 106 -12.75 13.05 1.45
N ASN A 107 -14.06 12.89 1.36
CA ASN A 107 -14.85 13.17 0.15
C ASN A 107 -14.68 14.61 -0.35
N ALA A 108 -14.71 15.61 0.54
CA ALA A 108 -14.59 17.02 0.18
C ALA A 108 -13.21 17.33 -0.40
N THR A 109 -12.16 16.84 0.26
CA THR A 109 -10.77 16.95 -0.19
C THR A 109 -10.54 16.21 -1.50
N GLN A 110 -11.16 15.04 -1.68
CA GLN A 110 -11.11 14.26 -2.91
C GLN A 110 -11.82 14.97 -4.06
N ALA A 111 -13.01 15.51 -3.83
CA ALA A 111 -13.77 16.27 -4.83
C ALA A 111 -13.04 17.54 -5.28
N ALA A 112 -12.30 18.18 -4.36
CA ALA A 112 -11.43 19.32 -4.66
C ALA A 112 -10.11 18.92 -5.38
N GLY A 113 -9.85 17.63 -5.57
CA GLY A 113 -8.60 17.14 -6.16
C GLY A 113 -7.37 17.33 -5.27
N MET A 114 -7.56 17.66 -3.99
CA MET A 114 -6.50 17.97 -3.02
C MET A 114 -6.11 16.77 -2.15
N LEU A 115 -6.70 15.60 -2.37
CA LEU A 115 -6.45 14.43 -1.53
C LEU A 115 -5.02 13.93 -1.71
N ARG A 116 -4.22 14.07 -0.64
CA ARG A 116 -2.87 13.51 -0.52
C ARG A 116 -2.92 12.19 0.23
N ILE A 117 -2.83 11.08 -0.50
CA ILE A 117 -2.96 9.73 0.08
C ILE A 117 -1.81 9.43 1.06
N GLU A 118 -0.66 10.05 0.86
CA GLU A 118 0.50 10.00 1.74
C GLU A 118 0.23 10.60 3.13
N SER A 119 -0.74 11.51 3.25
CA SER A 119 -1.09 12.19 4.52
C SER A 119 -2.30 11.58 5.21
N THR A 120 -3.14 10.84 4.48
CA THR A 120 -4.41 10.30 5.01
C THR A 120 -4.41 8.77 5.16
N GLY A 121 -3.54 8.08 4.42
CA GLY A 121 -3.54 6.62 4.34
C GLY A 121 -4.79 6.05 3.68
N PHE A 122 -4.89 4.72 3.65
CA PHE A 122 -6.10 4.02 3.23
C PHE A 122 -6.22 2.67 3.95
N PRO A 123 -7.41 2.25 4.42
CA PRO A 123 -7.60 0.92 5.01
C PRO A 123 -7.13 -0.19 4.06
N LEU A 124 -6.46 -1.23 4.57
CA LEU A 124 -5.99 -2.33 3.73
C LEU A 124 -7.08 -3.38 3.55
N LYS A 125 -7.25 -3.87 2.32
CA LYS A 125 -8.13 -5.01 2.05
C LYS A 125 -7.71 -6.21 2.92
N PRO A 126 -8.66 -6.89 3.58
CA PRO A 126 -8.37 -8.07 4.38
C PRO A 126 -7.64 -9.15 3.58
N GLY A 127 -6.71 -9.84 4.23
CA GLY A 127 -5.91 -10.91 3.62
C GLY A 127 -4.75 -10.45 2.74
N THR A 128 -4.57 -9.15 2.57
CA THR A 128 -3.41 -8.60 1.86
C THR A 128 -2.20 -8.46 2.79
N VAL A 129 -1.00 -8.43 2.20
CA VAL A 129 0.23 -8.19 2.95
C VAL A 129 0.49 -6.70 3.16
N ILE A 130 1.37 -6.40 4.11
CA ILE A 130 1.77 -5.03 4.48
C ILE A 130 2.38 -4.30 3.26
N PRO A 131 2.00 -3.04 3.00
CA PRO A 131 2.61 -2.22 1.97
C PRO A 131 4.13 -2.15 2.06
N GLY A 132 4.82 -2.37 0.94
CA GLY A 132 6.27 -2.31 0.86
C GLY A 132 7.00 -3.61 1.20
N SER A 133 6.28 -4.71 1.41
CA SER A 133 6.87 -6.04 1.64
C SER A 133 7.36 -6.72 0.34
N GLY A 134 7.18 -6.06 -0.82
CA GLY A 134 7.47 -6.63 -2.14
C GLY A 134 6.23 -7.22 -2.81
N GLU A 135 5.06 -6.75 -2.41
CA GLU A 135 3.76 -7.15 -2.90
C GLU A 135 3.41 -6.51 -4.25
N CYS A 136 2.48 -7.13 -4.96
CA CYS A 136 1.87 -6.52 -6.13
C CYS A 136 0.92 -5.40 -5.70
N TRP A 137 1.25 -4.14 -6.02
CA TRP A 137 0.43 -2.98 -5.59
C TRP A 137 -1.01 -3.01 -6.10
N ARG A 138 -1.31 -3.82 -7.12
CA ARG A 138 -2.66 -3.97 -7.66
C ARG A 138 -3.54 -4.88 -6.81
N CYS A 139 -3.02 -5.88 -6.12
CA CYS A 139 -3.84 -6.84 -5.36
C CYS A 139 -3.42 -6.99 -3.90
N GLY A 140 -2.26 -6.45 -3.52
CA GLY A 140 -1.70 -6.60 -2.18
C GLY A 140 -1.18 -8.00 -1.87
N MET A 141 -0.95 -8.87 -2.86
CA MET A 141 -0.39 -10.22 -2.69
C MET A 141 1.02 -10.32 -3.29
N PRO A 142 1.92 -11.12 -2.71
CA PRO A 142 3.22 -11.41 -3.30
C PRO A 142 3.13 -12.40 -4.48
N GLY A 143 4.26 -12.67 -5.12
CA GLY A 143 4.41 -13.79 -6.06
C GLY A 143 4.13 -13.50 -7.54
N HIS A 144 3.69 -12.28 -7.89
CA HIS A 144 3.48 -11.90 -9.29
C HIS A 144 3.67 -10.39 -9.51
N ARG A 145 3.79 -9.98 -10.78
CA ARG A 145 3.89 -8.57 -11.16
C ARG A 145 2.54 -7.99 -11.55
N GLY A 146 2.41 -6.67 -11.52
CA GLY A 146 1.14 -5.98 -11.83
C GLY A 146 0.50 -6.33 -13.18
N ARG A 147 1.27 -6.78 -14.18
CA ARG A 147 0.73 -7.23 -15.49
C ARG A 147 0.00 -8.58 -15.41
N GLU A 148 0.35 -9.42 -14.45
CA GLU A 148 -0.22 -10.76 -14.23
C GLU A 148 -1.33 -10.76 -13.16
N CYS A 149 -1.65 -9.59 -12.61
CA CYS A 149 -2.59 -9.44 -11.51
C CYS A 149 -4.05 -9.59 -11.97
N VAL A 150 -4.81 -10.49 -11.32
CA VAL A 150 -6.21 -10.80 -11.66
C VAL A 150 -7.23 -10.15 -10.72
N SER A 151 -6.88 -9.90 -9.44
CA SER A 151 -7.82 -9.38 -8.43
C SER A 151 -7.40 -8.00 -7.92
N PRO A 152 -7.93 -6.90 -8.47
CA PRO A 152 -7.52 -5.57 -8.05
C PRO A 152 -8.08 -5.16 -6.67
N VAL A 153 -7.29 -4.43 -5.89
CA VAL A 153 -7.72 -3.62 -4.74
C VAL A 153 -8.28 -2.27 -5.22
N PRO A 154 -9.00 -1.52 -4.38
CA PRO A 154 -9.43 -0.16 -4.70
C PRO A 154 -8.28 0.74 -5.16
N ASP A 155 -8.60 1.74 -5.98
CA ASP A 155 -7.63 2.65 -6.59
C ASP A 155 -6.83 3.44 -5.54
N GLU A 156 -7.49 3.85 -4.46
CA GLU A 156 -6.91 4.56 -3.32
C GLU A 156 -5.91 3.67 -2.57
N GLU A 157 -6.27 2.40 -2.30
CA GLU A 157 -5.35 1.42 -1.69
C GLU A 157 -4.13 1.18 -2.59
N ARG A 158 -4.34 1.01 -3.90
CA ARG A 158 -3.25 0.84 -4.87
C ARG A 158 -2.31 2.05 -4.84
N ARG A 159 -2.85 3.28 -4.80
CA ARG A 159 -2.04 4.51 -4.69
C ARG A 159 -1.26 4.55 -3.39
N PHE A 160 -1.90 4.24 -2.26
CA PHE A 160 -1.24 4.19 -0.96
C PHE A 160 -0.08 3.18 -0.96
N ARG A 161 -0.30 1.95 -1.45
CA ARG A 161 0.75 0.93 -1.61
C ARG A 161 1.91 1.41 -2.46
N THR A 162 1.61 2.08 -3.57
CA THR A 162 2.64 2.63 -4.47
C THR A 162 3.50 3.69 -3.77
N VAL A 163 2.87 4.55 -2.96
CA VAL A 163 3.57 5.59 -2.17
C VAL A 163 4.45 4.96 -1.09
N CYS A 164 3.93 3.99 -0.34
CA CYS A 164 4.70 3.28 0.68
C CYS A 164 5.90 2.54 0.08
N ASP A 165 5.72 1.77 -1.00
CA ASP A 165 6.82 1.08 -1.67
C ASP A 165 7.88 2.06 -2.19
N ARG A 166 7.46 3.16 -2.83
CA ARG A 166 8.37 4.13 -3.41
C ARG A 166 9.25 4.81 -2.35
N TRP A 167 8.69 5.15 -1.19
CA TRP A 167 9.35 6.05 -0.24
C TRP A 167 9.84 5.38 1.03
N LEU A 168 9.23 4.27 1.45
CA LEU A 168 9.63 3.56 2.66
C LEU A 168 10.50 2.34 2.36
N CYS A 169 10.49 1.82 1.13
CA CYS A 169 11.25 0.62 0.80
C CYS A 169 12.57 0.91 0.10
N PRO A 170 13.72 0.56 0.72
CA PRO A 170 15.04 0.86 0.18
C PRO A 170 15.38 0.06 -1.09
N ARG A 171 14.60 -0.96 -1.47
CA ARG A 171 14.84 -1.79 -2.67
C ARG A 171 14.83 -0.99 -3.99
N ARG A 172 14.32 0.25 -3.95
CA ARG A 172 14.30 1.19 -5.09
C ARG A 172 15.06 2.49 -4.83
N ALA A 173 15.80 2.61 -3.73
CA ALA A 173 16.79 3.67 -3.65
C ALA A 173 17.65 3.56 -4.92
N PRO A 174 17.82 4.64 -5.71
CA PRO A 174 18.75 4.58 -6.82
C PRO A 174 20.04 4.04 -6.24
N ALA A 175 20.56 2.94 -6.81
CA ALA A 175 21.80 2.34 -6.34
C ALA A 175 22.75 3.50 -6.07
N PRO A 176 23.30 3.63 -4.83
CA PRO A 176 24.12 4.77 -4.48
C PRO A 176 25.07 4.95 -5.64
N ALA A 177 25.01 6.11 -6.31
CA ALA A 177 25.69 6.33 -7.58
C ALA A 177 27.07 5.74 -7.41
N MET A 178 27.34 4.61 -8.07
CA MET A 178 28.56 3.85 -7.79
C MET A 178 29.67 4.89 -7.87
N PRO A 179 30.51 5.04 -6.83
CA PRO A 179 31.55 6.04 -6.88
C PRO A 179 32.25 5.86 -8.22
N PRO A 180 32.49 6.95 -8.98
CA PRO A 180 33.10 6.84 -10.29
C PRO A 180 34.30 5.91 -10.14
N ILE A 181 34.32 4.83 -10.93
CA ILE A 181 35.43 3.87 -10.90
C ILE A 181 36.66 4.70 -11.20
N THR A 182 37.40 5.06 -10.15
CA THR A 182 38.67 5.73 -10.34
C THR A 182 39.54 4.68 -11.00
N PRO A 183 40.03 4.91 -12.24
CA PRO A 183 40.93 3.96 -12.85
C PRO A 183 42.10 3.79 -11.88
N VAL A 184 42.26 2.57 -11.38
CA VAL A 184 43.37 2.20 -10.52
C VAL A 184 44.61 2.20 -11.42
N ASN A 185 45.18 3.38 -11.66
CA ASN A 185 46.44 3.54 -12.36
C ASN A 185 47.64 3.15 -11.49
N ASN A 186 47.43 2.30 -10.47
CA ASN A 186 48.49 1.87 -9.59
C ASN A 186 48.56 0.34 -9.53
N VAL A 187 49.24 -0.22 -10.53
CA VAL A 187 49.64 -1.64 -10.60
C VAL A 187 50.84 -1.91 -9.66
N GLY A 188 51.08 -1.09 -8.64
CA GLY A 188 52.38 -1.04 -7.94
C GLY A 188 52.42 -1.39 -6.45
N THR A 189 51.32 -1.31 -5.69
CA THR A 189 51.43 -1.31 -4.21
C THR A 189 50.36 -2.13 -3.52
N TRP A 190 50.45 -3.46 -3.63
CA TRP A 190 49.62 -4.40 -2.87
C TRP A 190 50.39 -5.20 -1.80
N PHE A 191 51.66 -4.88 -1.53
CA PHE A 191 52.45 -5.52 -0.48
C PHE A 191 53.24 -4.51 0.35
N ASN A 192 52.56 -3.65 1.11
CA ASN A 192 53.15 -3.02 2.30
C ASN A 192 52.04 -2.55 3.24
N VAL A 193 51.37 -3.52 3.89
CA VAL A 193 50.68 -3.23 5.14
C VAL A 193 51.76 -3.24 6.22
N ALA A 194 52.22 -2.05 6.60
CA ALA A 194 53.04 -1.93 7.80
C ALA A 194 52.21 -2.38 9.01
N PRO A 195 52.75 -3.22 9.90
CA PRO A 195 52.07 -3.57 11.15
C PRO A 195 51.86 -2.30 11.96
N VAL A 196 50.64 -2.03 12.40
CA VAL A 196 50.33 -0.94 13.32
C VAL A 196 50.92 -1.31 14.69
N PRO A 197 51.96 -0.59 15.18
CA PRO A 197 52.48 -0.84 16.51
C PRO A 197 51.53 -0.19 17.53
N GLY A 198 50.93 -1.00 18.41
CA GLY A 198 50.21 -0.49 19.59
C GLY A 198 48.71 -0.78 19.68
N ALA A 199 48.16 -1.72 18.91
CA ALA A 199 46.82 -2.24 19.21
C ALA A 199 46.90 -3.19 20.43
N PRO A 200 46.32 -2.84 21.59
CA PRO A 200 46.19 -3.79 22.69
C PRO A 200 45.29 -4.95 22.24
N GLY A 201 45.74 -6.17 22.53
CA GLY A 201 45.00 -7.40 22.19
C GLY A 201 43.63 -7.40 22.84
N LEU A 202 42.60 -7.27 22.02
CA LEU A 202 41.23 -7.63 22.38
C LEU A 202 41.15 -9.16 22.26
N GLU A 203 41.23 -9.85 23.40
CA GLU A 203 40.95 -11.29 23.46
C GLU A 203 39.51 -11.57 23.03
N ALA A 204 39.35 -12.65 22.26
CA ALA A 204 38.09 -13.04 21.63
C ALA A 204 37.05 -13.64 22.60
N SER A 205 37.24 -13.51 23.91
CA SER A 205 36.42 -14.15 24.96
C SER A 205 35.27 -13.31 25.52
N ASP A 206 35.21 -12.01 25.24
CA ASP A 206 34.21 -11.11 25.85
C ASP A 206 32.87 -11.01 25.10
N TRP A 207 32.64 -11.83 24.07
CA TRP A 207 31.41 -11.78 23.24
C TRP A 207 30.27 -12.67 23.75
N TYR A 208 30.39 -13.32 24.91
CA TYR A 208 29.41 -14.32 25.38
C TYR A 208 28.66 -13.97 26.67
N GLU A 209 28.54 -12.69 27.02
CA GLU A 209 27.86 -12.28 28.27
C GLU A 209 26.78 -11.20 28.08
N ILE A 210 26.10 -11.18 26.93
CA ILE A 210 24.92 -10.35 26.72
C ILE A 210 23.73 -11.24 26.36
N GLY A 211 22.91 -11.56 27.37
CA GLY A 211 21.49 -11.83 27.16
C GLY A 211 21.00 -13.25 27.44
N GLN A 212 21.34 -13.86 28.59
CA GLN A 212 20.43 -14.87 29.14
C GLN A 212 19.25 -14.16 29.83
N PRO A 213 17.99 -14.46 29.47
CA PRO A 213 16.83 -13.94 30.17
C PRO A 213 16.85 -14.46 31.62
N THR A 214 16.55 -13.58 32.57
CA THR A 214 16.45 -13.97 33.97
C THR A 214 15.20 -14.85 34.19
N GLU A 215 15.24 -15.80 35.14
CA GLU A 215 14.11 -16.70 35.46
C GLU A 215 12.79 -15.95 35.71
N GLU A 216 12.86 -14.68 36.12
CA GLU A 216 11.71 -13.81 36.34
C GLU A 216 10.94 -13.48 35.04
N GLN A 217 11.63 -13.34 33.91
CA GLN A 217 11.00 -13.08 32.61
C GLN A 217 10.33 -14.34 32.02
N GLU A 218 10.74 -15.53 32.44
CA GLU A 218 10.18 -16.79 31.95
C GLU A 218 8.84 -17.15 32.62
N GLN A 219 8.60 -16.67 33.84
CA GLN A 219 7.31 -16.86 34.55
C GLN A 219 6.19 -15.99 33.96
N ASP A 220 6.47 -14.74 33.61
CA ASP A 220 5.48 -13.85 32.98
C ASP A 220 5.03 -14.36 31.60
N PHE A 221 5.92 -15.03 30.86
CA PHE A 221 5.55 -15.61 29.57
C PHE A 221 4.62 -16.83 29.72
N ARG A 222 4.70 -17.58 30.83
CA ARG A 222 3.80 -18.71 31.10
C ARG A 222 2.43 -18.27 31.63
N ALA A 223 2.33 -17.14 32.33
CA ALA A 223 1.08 -16.67 32.92
C ALA A 223 0.10 -16.05 31.89
N GLY A 224 0.56 -15.71 30.68
CA GLY A 224 -0.25 -15.02 29.67
C GLY A 224 -0.96 -15.92 28.63
N GLN A 225 -0.92 -17.24 28.76
CA GLN A 225 -1.46 -18.19 27.73
C GLN A 225 -2.82 -18.83 28.06
N THR A 226 -3.59 -18.29 29.01
CA THR A 226 -4.94 -18.82 29.34
C THR A 226 -6.04 -17.83 29.02
#